data_AF-A0A961H0Z5-F1
#
_entry.id   AF-A0A961H0Z5-F1
#
_cell.length_a   1.000
_cell.length_b   1.000
_cell.length_c   1.000
_cell.angle_alpha   90.00
_cell.angle_beta   90.00
_cell.angle_gamma   90.00
#
_symmetry.space_group_name_H-M   'P 1'
#
loop_
_entity.id
_entity.type
_entity.pdbx_description
1 polymer ?
#
loop_
_entity_poly.entity_id
_entity_poly.type
_entity_poly.pdbx_seq_one_letter_code
_entity_poly.pdbx_strand_id
1 'polypeptide(L)'
;MTRTHLTTVLGLALATAASAATADWPTFRGPAGNGIVPAVPGAKWSLKQVWKSPTNLGFSSFSVADGKAYTLVTGETDGNSGEMLACLDEATGKELWSKPLSVIPKYDGGGDAGTPDNKG
;
A
#
# COMPACT_ATOMS: atom_id res chain seq x y z
N MET A 1 -10.31 26.19 -62.06
CA MET A 1 -10.40 24.76 -61.72
C MET A 1 -9.89 24.56 -60.30
N THR A 2 -10.63 23.75 -59.55
CA THR A 2 -10.85 23.81 -58.10
C THR A 2 -9.71 23.16 -57.30
N ARG A 3 -9.34 23.78 -56.17
CA ARG A 3 -8.38 23.24 -55.18
C ARG A 3 -9.03 22.11 -54.38
N THR A 4 -8.44 20.92 -54.40
CA THR A 4 -8.83 19.80 -53.55
C THR A 4 -7.98 19.82 -52.28
N HIS A 5 -8.60 20.10 -51.13
CA HIS A 5 -7.95 19.96 -49.82
C HIS A 5 -8.26 18.57 -49.25
N LEU A 6 -7.23 17.75 -49.03
CA LEU A 6 -7.34 16.46 -48.35
C LEU A 6 -7.35 16.72 -46.84
N THR A 7 -8.48 16.47 -46.18
CA THR A 7 -8.60 16.54 -44.72
C THR A 7 -8.21 15.19 -44.13
N THR A 8 -7.03 15.10 -43.53
CA THR A 8 -6.60 13.92 -42.77
C THR A 8 -7.20 14.01 -41.36
N VAL A 9 -8.15 13.10 -41.04
CA VAL A 9 -8.69 12.97 -39.69
C VAL A 9 -7.75 12.07 -38.88
N LEU A 10 -7.04 12.66 -37.92
CA LEU A 10 -6.20 11.93 -36.97
C LEU A 10 -7.09 11.44 -35.82
N GLY A 11 -7.46 10.17 -35.83
CA GLY A 11 -8.21 9.53 -34.76
C GLY A 11 -7.33 9.33 -33.53
N LEU A 12 -7.58 10.10 -32.46
CA LEU A 12 -6.94 9.93 -31.17
C LEU A 12 -7.58 8.72 -30.47
N ALA A 13 -6.94 7.56 -30.57
CA ALA A 13 -7.34 6.39 -29.80
C ALA A 13 -6.97 6.60 -28.33
N LEU A 14 -7.95 6.98 -27.50
CA LEU A 14 -7.82 6.91 -26.05
C LEU A 14 -7.71 5.43 -25.65
N ALA A 15 -6.49 4.95 -25.46
CA ALA A 15 -6.26 3.71 -24.76
C ALA A 15 -6.66 3.93 -23.29
N THR A 16 -7.90 3.59 -22.95
CA THR A 16 -8.31 3.43 -21.55
C THR A 16 -7.53 2.23 -21.01
N ALA A 17 -6.40 2.51 -20.37
CA ALA A 17 -5.77 1.54 -19.49
C ALA A 17 -6.84 1.19 -18.44
N ALA A 18 -7.46 0.03 -18.60
CA ALA A 18 -8.27 -0.55 -17.55
C ALA A 18 -7.30 -0.81 -16.40
N SER A 19 -7.18 0.15 -15.49
CA SER A 19 -6.56 -0.10 -14.20
C SER A 19 -7.37 -1.26 -13.63
N ALA A 20 -6.72 -2.41 -13.46
CA ALA A 20 -7.34 -3.48 -12.70
C ALA A 20 -7.65 -2.84 -11.34
N ALA A 21 -8.92 -2.55 -11.08
CA ALA A 21 -9.35 -1.98 -9.83
C ALA A 21 -9.12 -3.07 -8.78
N THR A 22 -7.91 -3.10 -8.23
CA THR A 22 -7.62 -3.77 -6.98
C THR A 22 -8.55 -3.13 -5.96
N ALA A 23 -9.33 -3.96 -5.26
CA ALA A 23 -10.28 -3.47 -4.29
C ALA A 23 -9.48 -2.94 -3.10
N ASP A 24 -9.55 -1.62 -2.89
CA ASP A 24 -8.96 -0.96 -1.74
C ASP A 24 -9.35 -1.66 -0.43
N TRP A 25 -8.45 -1.58 0.55
CA TRP A 25 -8.63 -2.07 1.90
C TRP A 25 -8.40 -0.93 2.90
N PRO A 26 -9.30 0.08 2.94
CA PRO A 26 -9.00 1.37 3.57
C PRO A 26 -9.06 1.36 5.10
N THR A 27 -9.57 0.28 5.72
CA THR A 27 -9.81 0.24 7.17
C THR A 27 -9.45 -1.11 7.78
N PHE A 28 -9.35 -1.16 9.12
CA PHE A 28 -9.18 -2.41 9.84
C PHE A 28 -10.28 -3.40 9.44
N ARG A 29 -9.86 -4.60 8.99
CA ARG A 29 -10.74 -5.65 8.48
C ARG A 29 -11.50 -5.29 7.19
N GLY A 30 -11.05 -4.29 6.46
CA GLY A 30 -11.43 -4.00 5.08
C GLY A 30 -12.74 -3.23 4.94
N PRO A 31 -13.21 -3.00 3.70
CA PRO A 31 -14.35 -2.13 3.40
C PRO A 31 -15.63 -2.50 4.15
N ALA A 32 -15.83 -3.79 4.43
CA ALA A 32 -16.99 -4.31 5.17
C ALA A 32 -16.71 -4.55 6.66
N GLY A 33 -15.49 -4.27 7.15
CA GLY A 33 -15.08 -4.44 8.56
C GLY A 33 -15.09 -5.88 9.06
N ASN A 34 -15.25 -6.87 8.18
CA ASN A 34 -15.43 -8.27 8.53
C ASN A 34 -14.17 -9.13 8.29
N GLY A 35 -13.16 -8.60 7.61
CA GLY A 35 -11.89 -9.27 7.34
C GLY A 35 -11.98 -10.30 6.21
N ILE A 36 -12.98 -10.18 5.34
CA ILE A 36 -13.26 -11.16 4.30
C ILE A 36 -12.98 -10.52 2.93
N VAL A 37 -12.09 -11.15 2.18
CA VAL A 37 -11.97 -10.93 0.73
C VAL A 37 -13.00 -11.82 0.04
N PRO A 38 -13.79 -11.31 -0.92
CA PRO A 38 -14.71 -12.13 -1.70
C PRO A 38 -14.00 -13.34 -2.33
N ALA A 39 -14.69 -14.48 -2.36
CA ALA A 39 -14.14 -15.68 -2.99
C ALA A 39 -13.79 -15.39 -4.44
N VAL A 40 -12.60 -15.84 -4.87
CA VAL A 40 -12.15 -15.77 -6.27
C VAL A 40 -12.26 -17.18 -6.84
N PRO A 41 -13.36 -17.53 -7.55
CA PRO A 41 -13.59 -18.89 -8.02
C PRO A 41 -12.48 -19.36 -8.95
N GLY A 42 -12.01 -20.60 -8.76
CA GLY A 42 -10.95 -21.18 -9.59
C GLY A 42 -9.56 -20.60 -9.37
N ALA A 43 -9.36 -19.71 -8.38
CA ALA A 43 -8.06 -19.18 -8.06
C ALA A 43 -7.10 -20.29 -7.61
N LYS A 44 -6.06 -20.50 -8.40
CA LYS A 44 -4.89 -21.30 -8.03
C LYS A 44 -3.80 -20.33 -7.59
N TRP A 45 -3.65 -20.17 -6.28
CA TRP A 45 -2.68 -19.23 -5.72
C TRP A 45 -1.28 -19.83 -5.77
N SER A 46 -0.42 -19.28 -6.62
CA SER A 46 1.04 -19.38 -6.45
C SER A 46 1.54 -18.01 -6.00
N LEU A 47 1.85 -17.86 -4.71
CA LEU A 47 2.33 -16.60 -4.18
C LEU A 47 3.80 -16.42 -4.57
N LYS A 48 4.08 -15.31 -5.27
CA LYS A 48 5.44 -14.82 -5.50
C LYS A 48 5.59 -13.55 -4.69
N GLN A 49 6.68 -13.44 -3.92
CA GLN A 49 7.01 -12.18 -3.26
C GLN A 49 7.29 -11.12 -4.33
N VAL A 50 6.48 -10.06 -4.35
CA VAL A 50 6.62 -8.94 -5.29
C VAL A 50 7.57 -7.87 -4.76
N TRP A 51 7.56 -7.64 -3.45
CA TRP A 51 8.50 -6.78 -2.74
C TRP A 51 8.60 -7.21 -1.27
N LYS A 52 9.65 -6.74 -0.60
CA LYS A 52 9.85 -6.82 0.86
C LYS A 52 10.57 -5.54 1.26
N SER A 53 10.05 -4.86 2.27
CA SER A 53 10.60 -3.58 2.74
C SER A 53 11.02 -3.71 4.18
N PRO A 54 12.22 -3.25 4.57
CA PRO A 54 12.60 -3.15 5.96
C PRO A 54 11.76 -2.08 6.65
N THR A 55 11.29 -2.37 7.86
CA THR A 55 10.50 -1.45 8.70
C THR A 55 11.00 -1.50 10.14
N ASN A 56 10.68 -0.48 10.92
CA ASN A 56 10.78 -0.59 12.37
C ASN A 56 9.65 -1.52 12.91
N LEU A 57 9.76 -1.92 14.17
CA LEU A 57 8.75 -2.74 14.85
C LEU A 57 7.37 -2.09 14.80
N GLY A 58 6.31 -2.87 14.64
CA GLY A 58 4.93 -2.36 14.65
C GLY A 58 3.92 -3.47 14.91
N PHE A 59 2.76 -3.11 15.46
CA PHE A 59 1.65 -4.05 15.70
C PHE A 59 0.49 -3.87 14.72
N SER A 60 0.54 -2.83 13.89
CA SER A 60 -0.55 -2.50 12.99
C SER A 60 -0.56 -3.42 11.76
N SER A 61 -1.74 -3.56 11.16
CA SER A 61 -1.87 -4.13 9.83
C SER A 61 -1.65 -3.04 8.77
N PHE A 62 -2.06 -3.31 7.53
CA PHE A 62 -2.06 -2.34 6.45
C PHE A 62 -3.46 -1.84 6.15
N SER A 63 -3.57 -0.54 5.83
CA SER A 63 -4.68 0.01 5.07
C SER A 63 -4.17 0.37 3.68
N VAL A 64 -4.90 0.01 2.62
CA VAL A 64 -4.47 0.23 1.23
C VAL A 64 -5.54 1.00 0.50
N ALA A 65 -5.17 2.12 -0.12
CA ALA A 65 -6.05 2.92 -0.95
C ALA A 65 -5.24 3.76 -1.94
N ASP A 66 -5.80 4.01 -3.13
CA ASP A 66 -5.23 4.92 -4.14
C ASP A 66 -3.74 4.65 -4.47
N GLY A 67 -3.36 3.38 -4.60
CA GLY A 67 -1.98 2.99 -4.93
C GLY A 67 -0.99 3.14 -3.78
N LYS A 68 -1.48 3.26 -2.53
CA LYS A 68 -0.66 3.48 -1.33
C LYS A 68 -1.02 2.49 -0.24
N ALA A 69 -0.01 1.98 0.45
CA ALA A 69 -0.16 1.18 1.64
C ALA A 69 0.26 2.00 2.87
N TYR A 70 -0.53 1.92 3.94
CA TYR A 70 -0.35 2.67 5.17
C TYR A 70 -0.25 1.71 6.34
N THR A 71 0.69 1.94 7.25
CA THR A 71 0.82 1.17 8.49
C THR A 71 1.40 2.02 9.60
N LEU A 72 1.37 1.50 10.83
CA LEU A 72 1.99 2.12 12.00
C LEU A 72 3.19 1.31 12.43
N VAL A 73 4.31 2.01 12.57
CA VAL A 73 5.57 1.46 13.05
C VAL A 73 6.12 2.36 14.16
N THR A 74 7.02 1.83 14.96
CA THR A 74 7.80 2.60 15.90
C THR A 74 8.77 3.53 15.18
N GLY A 75 9.16 4.62 15.82
CA GLY A 75 10.20 5.52 15.33
C GLY A 75 10.62 6.51 16.40
N GLU A 76 11.51 7.43 16.02
CA GLU A 76 11.98 8.51 16.89
C GLU A 76 11.61 9.87 16.29
N THR A 77 11.12 10.78 17.14
CA THR A 77 10.87 12.18 16.79
C THR A 77 11.40 13.05 17.91
N ASP A 78 12.28 13.99 17.57
CA ASP A 78 12.93 14.89 18.53
C ASP A 78 13.59 14.17 19.73
N GLY A 79 14.17 12.99 19.47
CA GLY A 79 14.83 12.16 20.48
C GLY A 79 13.88 11.35 21.38
N ASN A 80 12.57 11.37 21.10
CA ASN A 80 11.58 10.57 21.83
C ASN A 80 11.05 9.43 20.94
N SER A 81 10.89 8.24 21.52
CA SER A 81 10.23 7.13 20.84
C SER A 81 8.73 7.39 20.64
N GLY A 82 8.19 6.93 19.53
CA GLY A 82 6.84 7.23 19.11
C GLY A 82 6.26 6.23 18.11
N GLU A 83 4.98 6.38 17.79
CA GLU A 83 4.38 5.75 16.60
C GLU A 83 4.50 6.69 15.40
N MET A 84 4.91 6.12 14.28
CA MET A 84 5.00 6.75 12.98
C MET A 84 3.96 6.14 12.05
N LEU A 85 3.15 6.97 11.42
CA LEU A 85 2.39 6.60 10.23
C LEU A 85 3.35 6.53 9.05
N ALA A 86 3.55 5.34 8.50
CA ALA A 86 4.32 5.12 7.28
C ALA A 86 3.38 5.00 6.08
N CYS A 87 3.72 5.66 4.98
CA CYS A 87 3.06 5.51 3.68
C CYS A 87 4.05 4.95 2.67
N LEU A 88 3.67 3.84 2.04
CA LEU A 88 4.43 3.13 1.04
C LEU A 88 3.70 3.16 -0.30
N ASP A 89 4.46 3.11 -1.38
CA ASP A 89 3.94 2.80 -2.71
C ASP A 89 3.45 1.35 -2.73
N GLU A 90 2.20 1.11 -3.11
CA GLU A 90 1.60 -0.24 -3.11
C GLU A 90 2.33 -1.20 -4.07
N ALA A 91 2.77 -0.69 -5.22
CA ALA A 91 3.36 -1.51 -6.27
C ALA A 91 4.81 -1.88 -5.97
N THR A 92 5.56 -0.99 -5.32
CA THR A 92 7.00 -1.21 -5.09
C THR A 92 7.37 -1.46 -3.63
N GLY A 93 6.48 -1.19 -2.68
CA GLY A 93 6.76 -1.22 -1.24
C GLY A 93 7.74 -0.12 -0.78
N LYS A 94 8.03 0.89 -1.61
CA LYS A 94 8.99 1.95 -1.25
C LYS A 94 8.30 2.97 -0.36
N GLU A 95 8.93 3.36 0.74
CA GLU A 95 8.41 4.48 1.55
C GLU A 95 8.34 5.78 0.70
N LEU A 96 7.16 6.39 0.73
CA LEU A 96 6.87 7.68 0.11
C LEU A 96 7.05 8.81 1.12
N TRP A 97 6.55 8.61 2.35
CA TRP A 97 6.70 9.53 3.47
C TRP A 97 6.33 8.84 4.79
N SER A 98 6.73 9.46 5.91
CA SER A 98 6.31 9.09 7.25
C SER A 98 5.95 10.32 8.10
N LYS A 99 5.08 10.15 9.10
CA LYS A 99 4.61 11.21 10.02
C LYS A 99 4.48 10.70 11.45
N PRO A 100 4.91 11.46 12.46
CA PRO A 100 4.67 11.10 13.86
C PRO A 100 3.18 11.22 14.19
N LEU A 101 2.66 10.26 14.95
CA LEU A 101 1.29 10.28 15.48
C LEU A 101 1.25 10.52 16.99
N SER A 102 2.14 9.86 17.73
CA SER A 102 2.14 9.88 19.19
C SER A 102 3.55 9.67 19.72
N VAL A 103 3.82 10.26 20.88
CA VAL A 103 5.00 9.90 21.68
C VAL A 103 4.61 8.71 22.54
N ILE A 104 5.39 7.64 22.46
CA ILE A 104 5.23 6.48 23.34
C ILE A 104 6.33 6.59 24.41
N PRO A 105 5.98 6.83 25.69
CA PRO A 105 6.98 6.96 26.76
C PRO A 105 7.85 5.71 26.91
N LYS A 106 7.29 4.55 26.56
CA LYS A 106 7.94 3.24 26.65
C LYS A 106 7.33 2.27 25.64
N TYR A 107 8.15 1.70 24.77
CA TYR A 107 7.77 0.55 23.95
C TYR A 107 8.00 -0.72 24.77
N ASP A 108 6.94 -1.47 25.06
CA ASP A 108 6.99 -2.64 25.95
C ASP A 108 7.61 -3.90 25.28
N GLY A 109 8.05 -3.80 24.04
CA GLY A 109 8.61 -4.92 23.27
C GLY A 109 7.52 -5.82 22.66
N GLY A 110 7.91 -6.99 22.17
CA GLY A 110 7.00 -8.02 21.68
C GLY A 110 6.64 -7.94 20.19
N GLY A 111 6.95 -6.84 19.50
CA GLY A 111 6.82 -6.75 18.04
C GLY A 111 7.75 -7.71 17.29
N ASP A 112 8.81 -8.18 17.95
CA ASP A 112 9.79 -9.17 17.48
C ASP A 112 9.41 -10.61 17.81
N ALA A 113 8.36 -10.85 18.62
CA ALA A 113 7.98 -12.17 19.13
C ALA A 113 7.24 -13.07 18.11
N GLY A 114 7.35 -12.76 16.82
CA GLY A 114 6.65 -13.44 15.73
C GLY A 114 7.44 -14.59 15.12
N THR A 115 7.65 -14.52 13.81
CA THR A 115 8.39 -15.55 13.06
C THR A 115 9.88 -15.55 13.42
N PRO A 116 10.62 -16.67 13.29
CA PRO A 116 12.04 -16.74 13.67
C PRO A 116 12.95 -15.75 12.92
N ASP A 117 12.52 -15.32 11.74
CA ASP A 117 13.18 -14.33 10.89
C ASP A 117 12.68 -12.89 11.10
N ASN A 118 11.73 -12.67 12.03
CA ASN A 118 11.34 -11.34 12.45
C ASN A 118 12.53 -10.68 13.19
N LYS A 119 12.94 -9.51 12.69
CA LYS A 119 14.03 -8.69 13.24
C LYS A 119 13.56 -7.25 13.51
N GLY A 120 12.24 -7.01 13.47
CA GLY A 120 11.64 -5.69 13.32
C GLY A 120 10.31 -5.78 12.59
#